data_AF-A0A5C7FFD9-F1
#
_entry.id   AF-A0A5C7FFD9-F1
#
_cell.length_a   1.000
_cell.length_b   1.000
_cell.length_c   1.000
_cell.angle_alpha   90.00
_cell.angle_beta   90.00
_cell.angle_gamma   90.00
#
_symmetry.space_group_name_H-M   'P 1'
#
loop_
_entity.id
_entity.type
_entity.pdbx_description
1 polymer ?
#
loop_
_entity_poly.entity_id
_entity_poly.type
_entity_poly.pdbx_seq_one_letter_code
_entity_poly.pdbx_strand_id
1 'polypeptide(L)'
;MKDDMMKRAVYEEMVKAMRGILPADVRTVIKRAEKNSDTAAVLPFCMYYFYPYKWQEYSLHGESTLPAVLNYATFIALDYPFMDTDPGIKRFFYGASHITPLPEEENSSMQLEEWTILIYRKYCDLVKRAEYIEKRLAGSNVSSLAHKREQRNELMQKKAQL
;
A
#
# COMPACT_ATOMS: atom_id res chain seq x y z
N MET A 1 1.94 11.12 8.87
CA MET A 1 3.17 11.28 8.07
C MET A 1 3.68 9.95 7.50
N LYS A 2 4.17 8.99 8.31
CA LYS A 2 4.59 7.65 7.79
C LYS A 2 3.44 6.93 7.06
N ASP A 3 2.23 7.01 7.63
CA ASP A 3 1.03 6.40 7.04
C ASP A 3 0.59 7.06 5.71
N ASP A 4 0.73 8.39 5.59
CA ASP A 4 0.43 9.11 4.34
C ASP A 4 1.39 8.72 3.21
N MET A 5 2.66 8.48 3.55
CA MET A 5 3.68 8.06 2.58
C MET A 5 3.45 6.62 2.13
N MET A 6 3.05 5.75 3.06
CA MET A 6 2.68 4.36 2.75
C MET A 6 1.42 4.33 1.86
N LYS A 7 0.38 5.08 2.23
CA LYS A 7 -0.84 5.24 1.42
C LYS A 7 -0.53 5.71 0.00
N ARG A 8 0.38 6.68 -0.15
CA ARG A 8 0.83 7.15 -1.47
C ARG A 8 1.63 6.10 -2.24
N ALA A 9 2.55 5.40 -1.59
CA ALA A 9 3.33 4.32 -2.21
C ALA A 9 2.42 3.22 -2.75
N VAL A 10 1.42 2.81 -1.95
CA VAL A 10 0.40 1.83 -2.33
C VAL A 10 -0.42 2.32 -3.52
N TYR A 11 -0.87 3.57 -3.51
CA TYR A 11 -1.61 4.16 -4.64
C TYR A 11 -0.79 4.13 -5.93
N GLU A 12 0.45 4.64 -5.90
CA GLU A 12 1.31 4.68 -7.09
C GLU A 12 1.64 3.28 -7.62
N GLU A 13 1.85 2.31 -6.72
CA GLU A 13 2.12 0.93 -7.11
C GLU A 13 0.89 0.23 -7.69
N MET A 14 -0.30 0.48 -7.14
CA MET A 14 -1.56 -0.04 -7.69
C MET A 14 -1.83 0.54 -9.09
N VAL A 15 -1.66 1.85 -9.28
CA VAL A 15 -1.79 2.49 -10.60
C VAL A 15 -0.82 1.85 -11.61
N LYS A 16 0.44 1.61 -11.20
CA LYS A 16 1.43 0.93 -12.05
C LYS A 16 1.00 -0.50 -12.40
N ALA A 17 0.57 -1.29 -11.41
CA ALA A 17 0.11 -2.67 -11.61
C ALA A 17 -1.11 -2.75 -12.54
N MET A 18 -1.95 -1.72 -12.53
CA MET A 18 -3.11 -1.55 -13.40
C MET A 18 -2.79 -0.88 -14.75
N ARG A 19 -1.51 -0.71 -15.10
CA ARG A 19 -1.05 -0.07 -16.35
C ARG A 19 -1.57 1.36 -16.54
N GLY A 20 -1.65 2.12 -15.45
CA GLY A 20 -2.08 3.52 -15.45
C GLY A 20 -3.59 3.74 -15.35
N ILE A 21 -4.40 2.69 -15.42
CA ILE A 21 -5.87 2.79 -15.36
C ILE A 21 -6.32 2.51 -13.93
N LEU A 22 -6.76 3.53 -13.21
CA LEU A 22 -7.41 3.30 -11.92
C LEU A 22 -8.81 2.73 -12.18
N PRO A 23 -9.12 1.52 -11.70
CA PRO A 23 -10.44 0.93 -11.89
C PRO A 23 -11.49 1.74 -11.13
N ALA A 24 -12.66 1.93 -11.75
CA ALA A 24 -13.76 2.67 -11.16
C ALA A 24 -14.43 1.92 -9.98
N ASP A 25 -14.23 0.59 -9.91
CA ASP A 25 -14.90 -0.27 -8.95
C ASP A 25 -13.97 -1.39 -8.41
N VAL A 26 -14.24 -1.83 -7.18
CA VAL A 26 -13.46 -2.84 -6.45
C VAL A 26 -13.53 -4.21 -7.13
N ARG A 27 -14.69 -4.58 -7.69
CA ARG A 27 -14.90 -5.86 -8.36
C ARG A 27 -13.99 -6.00 -9.59
N THR A 28 -13.80 -4.94 -10.36
CA THR A 28 -12.90 -4.86 -11.50
C THR A 28 -11.44 -5.02 -11.05
N VAL A 29 -11.05 -4.44 -9.91
CA VAL A 29 -9.70 -4.66 -9.35
C VAL A 29 -9.49 -6.13 -8.99
N ILE A 30 -10.46 -6.74 -8.30
CA ILE A 30 -10.39 -8.16 -7.89
C ILE A 30 -10.28 -9.07 -9.12
N LYS A 31 -11.14 -8.89 -10.12
CA LYS A 31 -11.07 -9.65 -11.39
C LYS A 31 -9.74 -9.49 -12.12
N ARG A 32 -9.09 -8.33 -11.98
CA ARG A 32 -7.76 -8.11 -12.54
C ARG A 32 -6.69 -8.81 -11.73
N ALA A 33 -6.77 -8.77 -10.41
CA ALA A 33 -5.87 -9.44 -9.49
C ALA A 33 -5.87 -10.96 -9.69
N GLU A 34 -7.02 -11.57 -9.97
CA GLU A 34 -7.12 -13.00 -10.33
C GLU A 34 -6.26 -13.41 -11.52
N LYS A 35 -5.92 -12.47 -12.40
CA LYS A 35 -5.14 -12.71 -13.63
C LYS A 35 -3.76 -12.07 -13.60
N ASN A 36 -3.43 -11.33 -12.54
CA ASN A 36 -2.20 -10.56 -12.45
C ASN A 36 -1.70 -10.53 -11.01
N SER A 37 -0.67 -11.34 -10.75
CA SER A 37 -0.05 -11.46 -9.43
C SER A 37 0.52 -10.14 -8.91
N ASP A 38 1.01 -9.24 -9.77
CA ASP A 38 1.47 -7.91 -9.34
C ASP A 38 0.32 -7.07 -8.79
N THR A 39 -0.86 -7.17 -9.41
CA THR A 39 -2.07 -6.48 -8.92
C THR A 39 -2.55 -7.13 -7.62
N ALA A 40 -2.59 -8.46 -7.57
CA ALA A 40 -2.98 -9.21 -6.38
C ALA A 40 -2.07 -8.96 -5.17
N ALA A 41 -0.76 -8.85 -5.38
CA ALA A 41 0.19 -8.59 -4.30
C ALA A 41 0.04 -7.20 -3.67
N VAL A 42 -0.48 -6.21 -4.43
CA VAL A 42 -0.72 -4.85 -3.94
C VAL A 42 -2.14 -4.69 -3.39
N LEU A 43 -3.07 -5.54 -3.83
CA LEU A 43 -4.51 -5.44 -3.54
C LEU A 43 -4.83 -5.34 -2.04
N PRO A 44 -4.30 -6.18 -1.13
CA PRO A 44 -4.62 -6.10 0.29
C PRO A 44 -4.31 -4.72 0.86
N PHE A 45 -3.12 -4.19 0.57
CA PHE A 45 -2.69 -2.88 1.04
C PHE A 45 -3.55 -1.75 0.47
N CYS A 46 -3.89 -1.82 -0.83
CA CYS A 46 -4.80 -0.85 -1.46
C CYS A 46 -6.18 -0.86 -0.78
N MET A 47 -6.70 -2.05 -0.52
CA MET A 47 -8.01 -2.22 0.09
C MET A 47 -8.03 -1.75 1.55
N TYR A 48 -6.98 -2.04 2.34
CA TYR A 48 -6.81 -1.50 3.69
C TYR A 48 -6.83 0.04 3.72
N TYR A 49 -6.07 0.69 2.82
CA TYR A 49 -5.90 2.14 2.84
C TYR A 49 -7.06 2.96 2.25
N PHE A 50 -7.81 2.39 1.32
CA PHE A 50 -8.81 3.13 0.54
C PHE A 50 -10.22 2.57 0.68
N TYR A 51 -10.38 1.27 0.91
CA TYR A 51 -11.70 0.60 0.87
C TYR A 51 -11.85 -0.52 1.92
N PRO A 52 -11.52 -0.29 3.20
CA PRO A 52 -11.44 -1.38 4.19
C PRO A 52 -12.79 -2.08 4.42
N TYR A 53 -13.89 -1.33 4.44
CA TYR A 53 -15.25 -1.90 4.59
C TYR A 53 -15.66 -2.76 3.39
N LYS A 54 -15.41 -2.28 2.17
CA LYS A 54 -15.70 -3.05 0.95
C LYS A 54 -14.85 -4.31 0.91
N TRP A 55 -13.61 -4.24 1.37
CA TRP A 55 -12.75 -5.42 1.44
C TRP A 55 -13.37 -6.52 2.29
N GLN A 56 -13.81 -6.19 3.51
CA GLN A 56 -14.48 -7.14 4.40
C GLN A 56 -15.74 -7.74 3.76
N GLU A 57 -16.56 -6.91 3.11
CA GLU A 57 -17.74 -7.38 2.38
C GLU A 57 -17.40 -8.38 1.28
N TYR A 58 -16.43 -8.06 0.41
CA TYR A 58 -15.99 -8.96 -0.66
C TYR A 58 -15.28 -10.21 -0.14
N SER A 59 -14.58 -10.10 0.99
CA SER A 59 -13.92 -11.20 1.67
C SER A 59 -14.92 -12.20 2.27
N LEU A 60 -16.08 -11.74 2.74
CA LEU A 60 -17.11 -12.58 3.37
C LEU A 60 -18.18 -13.09 2.40
N HIS A 61 -18.55 -12.27 1.41
CA HIS A 61 -19.73 -12.50 0.56
C HIS A 61 -19.40 -12.48 -0.93
N GLY A 62 -18.12 -12.29 -1.30
CA GLY A 62 -17.70 -12.27 -2.69
C GLY A 62 -17.70 -13.66 -3.33
N GLU A 63 -17.89 -13.67 -4.66
CA GLU A 63 -17.80 -14.90 -5.48
C GLU A 63 -16.35 -15.40 -5.62
N SER A 64 -15.37 -14.50 -5.44
CA SER A 64 -13.95 -14.82 -5.56
C SER A 64 -13.40 -15.29 -4.22
N THR A 65 -12.62 -16.38 -4.24
CA THR A 65 -11.88 -16.87 -3.08
C THR A 65 -10.58 -16.09 -2.82
N LEU A 66 -10.10 -15.34 -3.83
CA LEU A 66 -8.83 -14.62 -3.76
C LEU A 66 -8.74 -13.65 -2.57
N PRO A 67 -9.75 -12.83 -2.24
CA PRO A 67 -9.69 -11.96 -1.07
C PRO A 67 -9.46 -12.70 0.25
N ALA A 68 -10.07 -13.87 0.44
CA ALA A 68 -9.85 -14.69 1.64
C ALA A 68 -8.40 -15.19 1.68
N VAL A 69 -7.91 -15.80 0.59
CA VAL A 69 -6.52 -16.27 0.48
C VAL A 69 -5.52 -15.14 0.77
N LEU A 70 -5.76 -13.96 0.20
CA LEU A 70 -4.90 -12.80 0.40
C LEU A 70 -4.96 -12.25 1.83
N ASN A 71 -6.08 -12.36 2.56
CA ASN A 71 -6.13 -12.02 3.99
C ASN A 71 -5.19 -12.89 4.81
N TYR A 72 -5.25 -14.21 4.61
CA TYR A 72 -4.36 -15.16 5.29
C TYR A 72 -2.90 -14.92 4.93
N ALA A 73 -2.58 -14.83 3.64
CA ALA A 73 -1.23 -14.62 3.16
C ALA A 73 -0.64 -13.30 3.68
N THR A 74 -1.45 -12.23 3.71
CA THR A 74 -1.02 -10.93 4.24
C THR A 74 -0.81 -10.98 5.75
N PHE A 75 -1.71 -11.63 6.49
CA PHE A 75 -1.53 -11.80 7.93
C PHE A 75 -0.21 -12.52 8.24
N ILE A 76 0.07 -13.66 7.60
CA ILE A 76 1.30 -14.42 7.80
C ILE A 76 2.53 -13.59 7.39
N ALA A 77 2.47 -12.92 6.23
CA ALA A 77 3.56 -12.09 5.73
C ALA A 77 3.94 -10.96 6.70
N LEU A 78 2.94 -10.38 7.38
CA LEU A 78 3.11 -9.27 8.32
C LEU A 78 3.43 -9.72 9.75
N ASP A 79 3.25 -11.00 10.07
CA ASP A 79 3.57 -11.59 11.38
C ASP A 79 5.05 -11.96 11.53
N TYR A 80 5.88 -11.70 10.52
CA TYR A 80 7.29 -12.06 10.54
C TYR A 80 8.04 -11.34 11.69
N PRO A 81 8.77 -12.07 12.56
CA PRO A 81 9.23 -11.60 13.89
C PRO A 81 10.24 -10.44 13.87
N PHE A 82 10.77 -10.07 12.72
CA PHE A 82 11.78 -9.00 12.56
C PHE A 82 11.28 -7.81 11.72
N MET A 83 10.00 -7.81 11.36
CA MET A 83 9.41 -6.74 10.56
C MET A 83 8.82 -5.65 11.47
N ASP A 84 9.27 -4.41 11.30
CA ASP A 84 8.61 -3.23 11.89
C ASP A 84 7.33 -2.91 11.11
N THR A 85 6.34 -3.78 11.26
CA THR A 85 5.04 -3.65 10.62
C THR A 85 4.15 -2.69 11.42
N ASP A 86 3.40 -1.85 10.73
CA ASP A 86 2.37 -1.02 11.37
C ASP A 86 1.37 -1.93 12.15
N PRO A 87 1.19 -1.73 13.47
CA PRO A 87 0.32 -2.59 14.28
C PRO A 87 -1.14 -2.59 13.82
N GLY A 88 -1.62 -1.49 13.23
CA GLY A 88 -2.97 -1.34 12.71
C GLY A 88 -3.22 -2.23 11.49
N ILE A 89 -2.29 -2.25 10.53
CA ILE A 89 -2.44 -3.10 9.34
C ILE A 89 -2.36 -4.58 9.69
N LYS A 90 -1.45 -4.96 10.59
CA LYS A 90 -1.35 -6.34 11.08
C LYS A 90 -2.63 -6.78 11.78
N ARG A 91 -3.18 -5.94 12.66
CA ARG A 91 -4.45 -6.23 13.36
C ARG A 91 -5.62 -6.35 12.39
N PHE A 92 -5.66 -5.51 11.35
CA PHE A 92 -6.71 -5.57 10.34
C PHE A 92 -6.71 -6.93 9.62
N PHE A 93 -5.56 -7.39 9.14
CA PHE A 93 -5.49 -8.66 8.42
C PHE A 93 -5.60 -9.89 9.32
N TYR A 94 -5.18 -9.79 10.59
CA TYR A 94 -5.50 -10.79 11.60
C TYR A 94 -7.02 -10.95 11.76
N GLY A 95 -7.75 -9.84 11.94
CA GLY A 95 -9.21 -9.88 12.06
C GLY A 95 -9.88 -10.40 10.78
N ALA A 96 -9.43 -9.93 9.62
CA ALA A 96 -9.97 -10.33 8.32
C ALA A 96 -9.76 -11.82 8.03
N SER A 97 -8.60 -12.39 8.39
CA SER A 97 -8.32 -13.81 8.20
C SER A 97 -9.12 -14.71 9.14
N HIS A 98 -9.53 -14.24 10.32
CA HIS A 98 -10.29 -15.05 11.27
C HIS A 98 -11.79 -15.10 10.96
N ILE A 99 -12.32 -14.13 10.19
CA ILE A 99 -13.74 -14.08 9.83
C ILE A 99 -14.03 -14.71 8.47
N THR A 100 -13.01 -14.88 7.62
CA THR A 100 -13.15 -15.55 6.31
C THR A 100 -12.64 -16.98 6.39
N PRO A 101 -13.42 -18.00 5.98
CA PRO A 101 -12.87 -19.35 5.85
C PRO A 101 -11.80 -19.39 4.76
N LEU A 102 -10.67 -20.06 5.02
CA LEU A 102 -9.72 -20.40 3.96
C LEU A 102 -10.38 -21.44 3.05
N PRO A 103 -10.39 -21.25 1.72
CA PRO A 103 -10.96 -22.24 0.81
C PRO A 103 -10.26 -23.59 0.97
N GLU A 104 -11.03 -24.67 1.07
CA GLU A 104 -10.50 -26.05 1.23
C GLU A 104 -9.85 -26.58 -0.06
N GLU A 105 -10.16 -25.98 -1.22
CA GLU A 105 -9.60 -26.34 -2.52
C GLU A 105 -8.68 -25.24 -3.05
N GLU A 106 -7.50 -25.67 -3.55
CA GLU A 106 -6.44 -24.91 -4.23
C GLU A 106 -6.89 -24.26 -5.55
N ASN A 107 -8.08 -23.67 -5.60
CA ASN A 107 -8.57 -22.95 -6.78
C ASN A 107 -7.88 -21.58 -6.96
N SER A 108 -6.85 -21.26 -6.17
CA SER A 108 -5.98 -20.11 -6.40
C SER A 108 -4.83 -20.49 -7.34
N SER A 109 -4.49 -19.60 -8.25
CA SER A 109 -3.39 -19.78 -9.22
C SER A 109 -2.00 -19.99 -8.59
N MET A 110 -1.87 -19.80 -7.28
CA MET A 110 -0.66 -19.95 -6.47
C MET A 110 -1.05 -20.49 -5.10
N GLN A 111 -0.12 -21.19 -4.45
CA GLN A 111 -0.25 -21.70 -3.09
C GLN A 111 -0.20 -20.56 -2.06
N LEU A 112 -0.68 -20.82 -0.84
CA LEU A 112 -0.70 -19.83 0.23
C LEU A 112 0.71 -19.33 0.58
N GLU A 113 1.70 -20.21 0.60
CA GLU A 113 3.10 -19.91 0.87
C GLU A 113 3.69 -18.98 -0.21
N GLU A 114 3.38 -19.25 -1.47
CA GLU A 114 3.82 -18.44 -2.60
C GLU A 114 3.24 -17.02 -2.52
N TRP A 115 1.94 -16.92 -2.21
CA TRP A 115 1.30 -15.63 -1.94
C TRP A 115 1.93 -14.90 -0.77
N THR A 116 2.22 -15.61 0.32
CA THR A 116 2.85 -15.04 1.51
C THR A 116 4.20 -14.42 1.18
N ILE A 117 5.05 -15.13 0.43
CA ILE A 117 6.37 -14.63 0.00
C ILE A 117 6.21 -13.41 -0.92
N LEU A 118 5.28 -13.47 -1.87
CA LEU A 118 5.06 -12.38 -2.83
C LEU A 118 4.57 -11.11 -2.12
N ILE A 119 3.61 -11.25 -1.21
CA ILE A 119 3.04 -10.15 -0.42
C ILE A 119 4.09 -9.57 0.53
N TYR A 120 4.88 -10.41 1.20
CA TYR A 120 5.99 -9.97 2.03
C TYR A 120 6.98 -9.08 1.26
N ARG A 121 7.44 -9.57 0.09
CA ARG A 121 8.33 -8.81 -0.78
C ARG A 121 7.70 -7.49 -1.21
N LYS A 122 6.42 -7.53 -1.59
CA LYS A 122 5.70 -6.32 -1.99
C LYS A 122 5.59 -5.30 -0.86
N TYR A 123 5.30 -5.75 0.36
CA TYR A 123 5.25 -4.87 1.53
C TYR A 123 6.61 -4.22 1.80
N CYS A 124 7.70 -4.98 1.74
CA CYS A 124 9.06 -4.44 1.91
C CYS A 124 9.38 -3.36 0.87
N ASP A 125 9.00 -3.57 -0.39
CA ASP A 125 9.19 -2.59 -1.46
C ASP A 125 8.36 -1.33 -1.24
N LEU A 126 7.11 -1.49 -0.78
CA LEU A 126 6.23 -0.36 -0.44
C LEU A 126 6.80 0.48 0.71
N VAL A 127 7.34 -0.16 1.75
CA VAL A 127 8.00 0.53 2.87
C VAL A 127 9.21 1.34 2.37
N LYS A 128 10.11 0.73 1.58
CA LYS A 128 11.26 1.44 0.99
C LYS A 128 10.81 2.62 0.12
N ARG A 129 9.73 2.45 -0.63
CA ARG A 129 9.17 3.51 -1.47
C ARG A 129 8.57 4.63 -0.65
N ALA A 130 7.85 4.32 0.43
CA ALA A 130 7.32 5.32 1.36
C ALA A 130 8.45 6.15 1.98
N GLU A 131 9.53 5.51 2.45
CA GLU A 131 10.73 6.19 2.97
C GLU A 131 11.39 7.09 1.92
N TYR A 132 11.45 6.64 0.67
CA TYR A 132 12.00 7.44 -0.43
C TYR A 132 11.15 8.70 -0.71
N ILE A 133 9.81 8.56 -0.72
CA ILE A 133 8.90 9.69 -0.89
C ILE A 133 9.08 10.68 0.28
N GLU A 134 9.15 10.19 1.51
CA GLU A 134 9.38 11.01 2.70
C GLU A 134 10.68 11.83 2.59
N LYS A 135 11.79 11.17 2.25
CA LYS A 135 13.10 11.83 2.05
C LYS A 135 13.05 12.90 0.96
N ARG A 136 12.36 12.64 -0.16
CA ARG A 136 12.20 13.61 -1.25
C ARG A 136 11.41 14.85 -0.83
N LEU A 137 10.34 14.67 -0.08
CA LEU A 137 9.52 15.77 0.41
C LEU A 137 10.26 16.61 1.46
N ALA A 138 11.00 15.96 2.35
CA ALA A 138 11.86 16.65 3.31
C ALA A 138 12.94 17.49 2.61
N GLY A 139 13.63 16.94 1.61
CA GLY A 139 14.64 17.67 0.83
C GLY A 139 14.07 18.86 0.04
N SER A 140 12.86 18.71 -0.49
CA SER A 140 12.17 19.77 -1.24
C SER A 140 11.76 20.95 -0.34
N ASN A 141 11.36 20.68 0.91
CA ASN A 141 11.02 21.71 1.89
C ASN A 141 12.25 22.52 2.33
N VAL A 142 13.41 21.86 2.49
CA VAL A 142 14.67 22.54 2.83
C VAL A 142 15.12 23.47 1.70
N SER A 143 15.02 23.03 0.44
CA SER A 143 15.33 23.86 -0.72
C SER A 143 14.41 25.07 -0.85
N SER A 144 13.10 24.90 -0.62
CA SER A 144 12.12 26.00 -0.65
C SER A 144 12.38 27.07 0.43
N LEU A 145 12.74 26.63 1.65
CA LEU A 145 13.08 27.53 2.75
C LEU A 145 14.38 28.30 2.50
N ALA A 146 15.40 27.64 1.93
CA ALA A 146 16.65 28.27 1.55
C ALA A 146 16.42 29.38 0.51
N HIS A 147 15.62 29.10 -0.53
CA HIS A 147 15.30 30.08 -1.56
C HIS A 147 14.51 31.29 -1.02
N LYS A 148 13.54 31.07 -0.13
CA LYS A 148 12.81 32.17 0.54
C LYS A 148 13.71 33.04 1.42
N ARG A 149 14.71 32.44 2.08
CA ARG A 149 15.66 33.17 2.93
C ARG A 149 16.60 34.04 2.09
N GLU A 150 17.03 33.54 0.94
CA GLU A 150 17.86 34.28 -0.02
C GLU A 150 17.11 35.49 -0.59
N GLN A 151 15.89 35.29 -1.09
CA GLN A 151 15.04 36.40 -1.58
C GLN A 151 14.77 37.47 -0.49
N ARG A 152 14.57 37.05 0.76
CA ARG A 152 14.39 37.97 1.88
C ARG A 152 15.66 38.79 2.16
N ASN A 153 16.83 38.17 2.09
CA ASN A 153 18.10 38.84 2.31
C ASN A 153 18.39 39.88 1.20
N GLU A 154 18.13 39.53 -0.05
CA GLU A 154 18.24 40.47 -1.18
C GLU A 154 17.30 41.67 -1.03
N LEU A 155 16.06 41.43 -0.59
CA LEU A 155 15.08 42.51 -0.34
C LEU A 155 15.53 43.44 0.79
N MET A 156 16.13 42.91 1.85
CA MET A 156 16.65 43.71 2.97
C MET A 156 17.87 44.53 2.56
N GLN A 157 18.77 43.98 1.73
CA GLN A 157 19.92 44.72 1.20
C GLN A 157 19.50 45.88 0.29
N LYS A 158 18.51 45.65 -0.59
CA LYS A 158 17.96 46.71 -1.46
C LYS A 158 17.30 47.84 -0.66
N LYS A 159 16.64 47.53 0.46
CA LYS A 159 16.03 48.54 1.35
C LYS A 159 17.04 49.35 2.15
N ALA A 160 18.26 48.84 2.36
CA ALA A 160 19.31 49.54 3.11
C ALA A 160 20.12 50.54 2.25
N GLN A 161 19.91 50.54 0.93
CA GLN A 161 20.61 51.40 -0.04
C GLN A 161 19.76 52.59 -0.55
N LEU A 162 18.53 52.73 -0.03
CA LEU A 162 17.59 53.83 -0.29
C LEU A 162 17.39 54.65 0.98
#